data_AF-A0A7C2QVF2-F1
#
_entry.id   AF-A0A7C2QVF2-F1
#
_cell.length_a   1.000
_cell.length_b   1.000
_cell.length_c   1.000
_cell.angle_alpha   90.00
_cell.angle_beta   90.00
_cell.angle_gamma   90.00
#
_symmetry.space_group_name_H-M   'P 1'
#
loop_
_entity.id
_entity.type
_entity.pdbx_description
1 polymer ?
#
loop_
_entity_poly.entity_id
_entity_poly.type
_entity_poly.pdbx_seq_one_letter_code
_entity_poly.pdbx_strand_id
1 'polypeptide(L)'
;MNNLQSEIIARIIPVIMWITALGLVGIWTRDIVAGKFSGQGSFFKWREGENMLWPHICAEYLTSLGLIAGGTGLWVGGPWGLPVSLLSLGALVYSAINSSGWVFAEKERLPYGIPMWISLAGAVFSLIVLIAVSGPS
;
A
#
# COMPACT_ATOMS: atom_id res chain seq x y z
N MET A 1 -11.87 -8.85 -23.81
CA MET A 1 -11.92 -9.07 -22.35
C MET A 1 -13.23 -9.75 -22.02
N ASN A 2 -13.23 -10.83 -21.23
CA ASN A 2 -14.49 -11.51 -20.84
C ASN A 2 -15.15 -10.81 -19.63
N ASN A 3 -16.43 -11.09 -19.36
CA ASN A 3 -17.19 -10.45 -18.29
C ASN A 3 -16.54 -10.61 -16.90
N LEU A 4 -15.87 -11.73 -16.65
CA LEU A 4 -15.18 -11.98 -15.38
C LEU A 4 -13.97 -11.04 -15.20
N GLN A 5 -13.16 -10.86 -16.25
CA GLN A 5 -12.00 -9.97 -16.23
C GLN A 5 -12.40 -8.51 -16.03
N SER A 6 -13.48 -8.06 -16.67
CA SER A 6 -13.99 -6.70 -16.48
C SER A 6 -14.48 -6.48 -15.05
N GLU A 7 -15.18 -7.44 -14.45
CA GLU A 7 -15.64 -7.34 -13.06
C GLU A 7 -14.47 -7.34 -12.06
N ILE A 8 -13.44 -8.17 -12.28
CA ILE A 8 -12.25 -8.19 -11.43
C ILE A 8 -11.57 -6.81 -11.44
N ILE A 9 -11.37 -6.21 -12.61
CA ILE A 9 -10.70 -4.91 -12.75
C ILE A 9 -11.54 -3.77 -12.21
N ALA A 10 -12.85 -3.75 -12.50
CA ALA A 10 -13.72 -2.63 -12.16
C ALA A 10 -14.23 -2.69 -10.71
N ARG A 11 -14.23 -3.86 -10.06
CA ARG A 11 -14.80 -4.03 -8.71
C ARG A 11 -13.78 -4.55 -7.69
N ILE A 12 -13.13 -5.67 -8.00
CA ILE A 12 -12.34 -6.41 -7.00
C ILE A 12 -11.02 -5.69 -6.70
N ILE A 13 -10.26 -5.32 -7.74
CA ILE A 13 -8.97 -4.64 -7.58
C ILE A 13 -9.13 -3.30 -6.84
N PRO A 14 -10.08 -2.41 -7.20
CA PRO A 14 -10.35 -1.19 -6.44
C PRO A 14 -10.58 -1.42 -4.95
N VAL A 15 -11.38 -2.44 -4.60
CA VAL A 15 -11.67 -2.77 -3.20
C VAL A 15 -10.41 -3.24 -2.47
N ILE A 16 -9.59 -4.08 -3.09
CA ILE A 16 -8.28 -4.48 -2.53
C ILE A 16 -7.41 -3.26 -2.27
N MET A 17 -7.33 -2.35 -3.24
CA MET A 17 -6.53 -1.11 -3.12
C MET A 17 -7.04 -0.22 -1.99
N TRP A 18 -8.35 -0.02 -1.87
CA TRP A 18 -8.93 0.80 -0.80
C TRP A 18 -8.74 0.20 0.59
N ILE A 19 -9.00 -1.10 0.76
CA ILE A 19 -8.81 -1.77 2.05
C ILE A 19 -7.33 -1.68 2.46
N THR A 20 -6.41 -1.89 1.53
CA THR A 20 -4.98 -1.80 1.80
C THR A 20 -4.56 -0.38 2.18
N ALA A 21 -5.05 0.62 1.44
CA ALA A 21 -4.79 2.03 1.74
C ALA A 21 -5.26 2.42 3.14
N LEU A 22 -6.48 2.03 3.51
CA LEU A 22 -7.04 2.27 4.84
C LEU A 22 -6.25 1.55 5.94
N GLY A 23 -5.76 0.34 5.67
CA GLY A 23 -4.87 -0.38 6.58
C GLY A 23 -3.55 0.36 6.81
N LEU A 24 -2.91 0.81 5.73
CA LEU A 24 -1.62 1.51 5.77
C LEU A 24 -1.71 2.83 6.55
N VAL A 25 -2.66 3.69 6.18
CA VAL A 25 -2.90 4.96 6.87
C VAL A 25 -3.39 4.71 8.30
N GLY A 26 -4.24 3.71 8.51
CA GLY A 26 -4.78 3.37 9.82
C GLY A 26 -3.69 3.02 10.83
N ILE A 27 -2.73 2.17 10.45
CA ILE A 27 -1.62 1.77 11.32
C ILE A 27 -0.76 2.99 11.68
N TRP A 28 -0.31 3.78 10.70
CA TRP A 28 0.53 4.96 10.99
C TRP A 28 -0.19 6.03 11.78
N THR A 29 -1.44 6.33 11.42
CA THR A 29 -2.26 7.31 12.15
C THR A 29 -2.42 6.86 13.59
N ARG A 30 -2.73 5.58 13.83
CA ARG A 30 -2.86 5.02 15.17
C ARG A 30 -1.55 5.15 15.96
N ASP A 31 -0.42 4.73 15.39
CA ASP A 31 0.88 4.77 16.07
C ASP A 31 1.29 6.20 16.44
N ILE A 32 1.05 7.15 15.54
CA ILE A 32 1.31 8.57 15.78
C ILE A 32 0.41 9.12 16.90
N VAL A 33 -0.90 8.85 16.83
CA VAL A 33 -1.88 9.32 17.82
C VAL A 33 -1.67 8.67 19.19
N ALA A 34 -1.24 7.41 19.23
CA ALA A 34 -0.88 6.70 20.46
C ALA A 34 0.41 7.23 21.11
N GLY A 35 1.09 8.20 20.48
CA GLY A 35 2.28 8.84 21.04
C GLY A 35 3.55 8.01 20.92
N LYS A 36 3.64 7.10 19.92
CA LYS A 36 4.84 6.27 19.68
C LYS A 36 6.13 7.09 19.58
N PHE A 37 6.04 8.32 19.07
CA PHE A 37 7.16 9.25 18.90
C PHE A 37 7.12 10.45 19.85
N SER A 38 6.29 10.36 20.91
CA SER A 38 6.26 11.39 21.95
C SER A 38 7.63 11.56 22.60
N GLY A 39 8.00 12.80 22.91
CA GLY A 39 9.32 13.13 23.47
C GLY A 39 10.45 13.27 22.44
N GLN A 40 10.26 12.90 21.17
CA GLN A 40 11.27 13.07 20.12
C GLN A 40 11.26 14.45 19.44
N GLY A 41 10.37 15.35 19.88
CA GLY A 41 10.18 16.67 19.29
C GLY A 41 9.22 16.66 18.09
N SER A 42 9.52 17.45 17.06
CA SER A 42 8.67 17.60 15.88
C SER A 42 8.83 16.46 14.87
N PHE A 43 7.89 16.35 13.94
CA PHE A 43 7.86 15.32 12.88
C PHE A 43 9.22 15.07 12.19
N PHE A 44 9.94 16.15 11.83
CA PHE A 44 11.25 16.04 11.16
C PHE A 44 12.39 15.52 12.04
N LYS A 45 12.18 15.42 13.36
CA LYS A 45 13.14 14.89 14.33
C LYS A 45 12.85 13.45 14.75
N TRP A 46 11.69 12.90 14.37
CA TRP A 46 11.32 11.54 14.72
C TRP A 46 12.27 10.52 14.10
N ARG A 47 12.67 9.52 14.91
CA ARG A 47 13.62 8.47 14.59
C ARG A 47 13.13 7.11 15.07
N GLU A 48 13.51 6.10 14.30
CA GLU A 48 13.39 4.69 14.68
C GLU A 48 14.76 4.05 14.47
N GLY A 49 15.43 3.73 15.60
CA GLY A 49 16.86 3.47 15.60
C GLY A 49 17.66 4.69 15.10
N GLU A 50 18.60 4.45 14.19
CA GLU A 50 19.44 5.49 13.60
C GLU A 50 18.77 6.24 12.43
N ASN A 51 17.61 5.77 11.96
CA ASN A 51 16.97 6.28 10.74
C ASN A 51 15.98 7.41 11.03
N MET A 52 15.96 8.43 10.16
CA MET A 52 14.91 9.46 10.17
C MET A 52 13.60 8.87 9.66
N LEU A 53 12.51 9.13 10.39
CA LEU A 53 11.24 8.46 10.13
C LEU A 53 10.34 9.20 9.15
N TRP A 54 10.43 10.53 9.09
CA TRP A 54 9.53 11.34 8.28
C TRP A 54 9.49 10.96 6.78
N PRO A 55 10.60 10.57 6.10
CA PRO A 55 10.53 10.19 4.69
C PRO A 55 9.74 8.89 4.50
N HIS A 56 9.89 7.95 5.44
CA HIS A 56 9.18 6.68 5.43
C HIS A 56 7.67 6.90 5.59
N ILE A 57 7.26 7.71 6.57
CA ILE A 57 5.85 8.09 6.76
C ILE A 57 5.31 8.78 5.51
N CYS A 58 6.05 9.75 4.92
CA CYS A 58 5.62 10.41 3.70
C CYS A 58 5.41 9.41 2.54
N ALA A 59 6.33 8.47 2.34
CA ALA A 59 6.21 7.45 1.30
C ALA A 59 4.98 6.54 1.51
N GLU A 60 4.71 6.15 2.75
CA GLU A 60 3.55 5.35 3.13
C GLU A 60 2.23 6.09 2.86
N TYR A 61 2.09 7.35 3.29
CA TYR A 61 0.90 8.15 3.03
C TYR A 61 0.69 8.44 1.54
N LEU A 62 1.77 8.73 0.79
CA LEU A 62 1.69 8.92 -0.66
C LEU A 62 1.27 7.63 -1.38
N THR A 63 1.79 6.49 -0.95
CA THR A 63 1.37 5.17 -1.47
C THR A 63 -0.12 4.96 -1.23
N SER A 64 -0.61 5.24 -0.03
CA SER A 64 -2.03 5.13 0.30
C SER A 64 -2.91 6.07 -0.54
N LEU A 65 -2.51 7.33 -0.71
CA LEU A 65 -3.23 8.28 -1.56
C LEU A 65 -3.27 7.79 -3.01
N GLY A 66 -2.15 7.25 -3.51
CA GLY A 66 -2.07 6.63 -4.82
C GLY A 66 -3.01 5.42 -4.95
N LEU A 67 -3.07 4.54 -3.95
CA LEU A 67 -3.98 3.40 -3.94
C LEU A 67 -5.45 3.83 -3.95
N ILE A 68 -5.81 4.86 -3.18
CA ILE A 68 -7.16 5.43 -3.18
C ILE A 68 -7.50 6.04 -4.54
N ALA A 69 -6.63 6.88 -5.09
CA ALA A 69 -6.85 7.56 -6.35
C ALA A 69 -6.89 6.57 -7.53
N GLY A 70 -6.00 5.58 -7.55
CA GLY A 70 -5.93 4.52 -8.56
C GLY A 70 -7.15 3.60 -8.51
N GLY A 71 -7.50 3.09 -7.34
CA GLY A 71 -8.70 2.26 -7.14
C GLY A 71 -9.97 3.01 -7.53
N THR A 72 -10.07 4.28 -7.15
CA THR A 72 -11.20 5.15 -7.57
C THR A 72 -11.23 5.35 -9.08
N GLY A 73 -10.07 5.62 -9.71
CA GLY A 73 -9.97 5.76 -11.15
C GLY A 73 -10.39 4.48 -11.89
N LEU A 74 -9.99 3.30 -11.42
CA LEU A 74 -10.43 2.02 -11.98
C LEU A 74 -11.94 1.81 -11.81
N TRP A 75 -12.49 2.09 -10.63
CA TRP A 75 -13.90 1.91 -10.33
C TRP A 75 -14.82 2.78 -11.20
N VAL A 76 -14.43 4.02 -11.46
CA VAL A 76 -15.21 4.96 -12.28
C VAL A 76 -14.85 4.94 -13.77
N GLY A 77 -13.91 4.09 -14.19
CA GLY A 77 -13.42 4.03 -15.58
C GLY A 77 -12.64 5.28 -16.01
N GLY A 78 -12.01 5.99 -15.07
CA GLY A 78 -11.22 7.19 -15.35
C GLY A 78 -9.88 6.87 -16.04
N PRO A 79 -9.40 7.75 -16.96
CA PRO A 79 -8.18 7.50 -17.74
C PRO A 79 -6.90 7.42 -16.88
N TRP A 80 -6.91 7.97 -15.66
CA TRP A 80 -5.80 7.87 -14.72
C TRP A 80 -5.80 6.57 -13.90
N GLY A 81 -6.90 5.79 -13.92
CA GLY A 81 -7.10 4.64 -13.05
C GLY A 81 -5.98 3.61 -13.21
N LEU A 82 -5.70 3.19 -14.43
CA LEU A 82 -4.65 2.21 -14.72
C LEU A 82 -3.24 2.70 -14.33
N PRO A 83 -2.72 3.84 -14.85
CA PRO A 83 -1.35 4.25 -14.54
C PRO A 83 -1.12 4.54 -13.06
N VAL A 84 -2.08 5.15 -12.36
CA VAL A 84 -1.97 5.42 -10.91
C VAL A 84 -2.03 4.12 -10.11
N SER A 85 -2.85 3.15 -10.52
CA SER A 85 -2.91 1.84 -9.86
C SER A 85 -1.60 1.07 -10.01
N LEU A 86 -1.01 1.02 -11.21
CA LEU A 86 0.27 0.35 -11.43
C LEU A 86 1.39 0.97 -10.58
N LEU A 87 1.47 2.30 -10.53
CA LEU A 87 2.46 3.01 -9.73
C LEU A 87 2.31 2.72 -8.23
N SER A 88 1.09 2.87 -7.71
CA SER A 88 0.82 2.73 -6.27
C SER A 88 0.92 1.27 -5.78
N LEU A 89 0.46 0.31 -6.58
CA LEU A 89 0.64 -1.11 -6.29
C LEU A 89 2.12 -1.51 -6.34
N GLY A 90 2.91 -0.97 -7.27
CA GLY A 90 4.35 -1.18 -7.32
C GLY A 90 5.06 -0.64 -6.06
N ALA A 91 4.69 0.57 -5.63
CA ALA A 91 5.20 1.17 -4.39
C ALA A 91 4.85 0.33 -3.16
N LEU A 92 3.60 -0.19 -3.10
CA LEU A 92 3.16 -1.09 -2.03
C LEU A 92 3.94 -2.41 -2.01
N VAL A 93 4.19 -3.03 -3.17
CA VAL A 93 5.00 -4.26 -3.26
C VAL A 93 6.41 -4.02 -2.74
N TYR A 94 7.05 -2.94 -3.21
CA TYR A 94 8.38 -2.55 -2.71
C TYR A 94 8.37 -2.35 -1.19
N SER A 95 7.41 -1.57 -0.67
CA SER A 95 7.31 -1.27 0.76
C SER A 95 7.13 -2.55 1.59
N ALA A 96 6.19 -3.43 1.19
CA ALA A 96 5.91 -4.66 1.93
C ALA A 96 7.09 -5.64 1.94
N ILE A 97 7.84 -5.75 0.82
CA ILE A 97 9.06 -6.56 0.78
C ILE A 97 10.14 -5.95 1.68
N ASN A 98 10.37 -4.65 1.58
CA ASN A 98 11.37 -3.95 2.40
C ASN A 98 11.07 -4.09 3.90
N SER A 99 9.81 -3.89 4.30
CA SER A 99 9.36 -3.99 5.68
C SER A 99 9.30 -5.44 6.20
N SER A 100 9.27 -6.45 5.32
CA SER A 100 9.34 -7.85 5.74
C SER A 100 10.65 -8.20 6.43
N GLY A 101 11.76 -7.54 6.07
CA GLY A 101 13.05 -7.75 6.74
C GLY A 101 12.98 -7.46 8.24
N TRP A 102 12.24 -6.41 8.63
CA TRP A 102 12.05 -6.00 10.03
C TRP A 102 11.20 -7.00 10.84
N VAL A 103 10.24 -7.64 10.17
CA VAL A 103 9.40 -8.71 10.75
C VAL A 103 10.19 -10.00 10.91
N PHE A 104 11.02 -10.37 9.94
CA PHE A 104 11.83 -11.59 10.04
C PHE A 104 12.96 -11.47 11.07
N ALA A 105 13.41 -10.25 11.35
CA ALA A 105 14.44 -9.98 12.35
C ALA A 105 13.95 -10.22 13.80
N GLU A 106 12.68 -9.97 14.11
CA GLU A 106 12.12 -10.08 15.47
C GLU A 106 10.74 -10.75 15.46
N LYS A 107 10.64 -11.95 16.07
CA LYS A 107 9.44 -12.81 16.00
C LYS A 107 8.20 -12.17 16.64
N GLU A 108 8.39 -11.28 17.61
CA GLU A 108 7.33 -10.52 18.29
C GLU A 108 6.54 -9.65 17.30
N ARG A 109 7.10 -9.39 16.11
CA ARG A 109 6.50 -8.56 15.07
C ARG A 109 5.71 -9.34 14.03
N LEU A 110 5.65 -10.68 14.14
CA LEU A 110 4.82 -11.51 13.25
C LEU A 110 3.36 -11.04 13.14
N PRO A 111 2.70 -10.53 14.20
CA PRO A 111 1.35 -9.97 14.07
C PRO A 111 1.25 -8.78 13.11
N TYR A 112 2.32 -7.98 12.94
CA TYR A 112 2.40 -6.92 11.93
C TYR A 112 2.71 -7.48 10.53
N GLY A 113 3.44 -8.60 10.47
CA GLY A 113 3.76 -9.30 9.21
C GLY A 113 2.56 -9.83 8.46
N ILE A 114 1.60 -10.44 9.17
CA ILE A 114 0.43 -11.07 8.56
C ILE A 114 -0.39 -10.10 7.67
N PRO A 115 -0.89 -8.95 8.16
CA PRO A 115 -1.65 -8.03 7.32
C PRO A 115 -0.82 -7.43 6.18
N MET A 116 0.48 -7.23 6.39
CA MET A 116 1.40 -6.76 5.36
C MET A 116 1.57 -7.79 4.23
N TRP A 117 1.72 -9.07 4.54
CA TRP A 117 1.86 -10.13 3.53
C TRP A 117 0.57 -10.42 2.78
N ILE A 118 -0.59 -10.31 3.44
CA ILE A 118 -1.89 -10.35 2.77
C ILE A 118 -1.99 -9.20 1.76
N SER A 119 -1.60 -7.99 2.17
CA SER A 119 -1.57 -6.82 1.29
C SER A 119 -0.60 -7.00 0.13
N LEU A 120 0.58 -7.58 0.37
CA LEU A 120 1.56 -7.92 -0.67
C LEU A 120 0.98 -8.90 -1.69
N ALA A 121 0.35 -9.99 -1.22
CA ALA A 121 -0.27 -10.97 -2.10
C ALA A 121 -1.38 -10.34 -2.96
N GLY A 122 -2.24 -9.52 -2.34
CA GLY A 122 -3.28 -8.77 -3.04
C GLY A 122 -2.72 -7.79 -4.07
N ALA A 123 -1.60 -7.13 -3.76
CA ALA A 123 -0.93 -6.20 -4.66
C ALA A 123 -0.32 -6.91 -5.87
N VAL A 124 0.40 -8.01 -5.65
CA VAL A 124 0.99 -8.83 -6.71
C VAL A 124 -0.10 -9.39 -7.62
N PHE A 125 -1.18 -9.94 -7.04
CA PHE A 125 -2.35 -10.39 -7.80
C PHE A 125 -2.92 -9.28 -8.68
N SER A 126 -3.15 -8.09 -8.10
CA SER A 126 -3.71 -6.95 -8.81
C SER A 126 -2.81 -6.49 -9.96
N LEU A 127 -1.49 -6.42 -9.74
CA LEU A 127 -0.52 -6.08 -10.79
C LEU A 127 -0.53 -7.08 -11.94
N ILE A 128 -0.49 -8.38 -11.63
CA ILE A 128 -0.51 -9.43 -12.65
C ILE A 128 -1.76 -9.28 -13.54
N VAL A 129 -2.94 -9.10 -12.93
CA VAL A 129 -4.19 -8.95 -13.68
C VAL A 129 -4.18 -7.66 -14.52
N LEU A 130 -3.79 -6.52 -13.95
CA LEU A 130 -3.78 -5.24 -14.68
C LEU A 130 -2.78 -5.26 -15.84
N ILE A 131 -1.58 -5.83 -15.66
CA ILE A 131 -0.56 -5.94 -16.70
C ILE A 131 -0.99 -6.90 -17.80
N ALA A 132 -1.54 -8.06 -17.44
CA ALA A 132 -1.99 -9.05 -18.42
C ALA A 132 -3.09 -8.53 -19.34
N VAL A 133 -3.93 -7.61 -18.85
CA VAL A 133 -5.02 -7.00 -19.62
C VAL A 133 -4.56 -5.75 -20.40
N SER A 134 -3.47 -5.09 -19.99
CA SER A 134 -2.96 -3.88 -20.63
C SER A 134 -1.83 -4.14 -21.63
N GLY A 135 -1.38 -5.39 -21.80
CA GLY A 135 -0.41 -5.78 -22.82
C GLY A 135 -0.94 -5.58 -24.25
N PRO A 136 -0.04 -5.33 -25.23
CA PRO A 136 -0.44 -5.19 -26.63
C PRO A 136 -1.08 -6.50 -27.13
N SER A 137 -2.30 -6.38 -27.67
CA SER A 137 -3.00 -7.41 -28.44
C SER A 137 -2.41 -7.56 -29.83
#